data_AF-A0A965KW23-F1
#
_entry.id   AF-A0A965KW23-F1
#
_cell.length_a   1.000
_cell.length_b   1.000
_cell.length_c   1.000
_cell.angle_alpha   90.00
_cell.angle_beta   90.00
_cell.angle_gamma   90.00
#
_symmetry.space_group_name_H-M   'P 1'
#
loop_
_entity.id
_entity.type
_entity.pdbx_description
1 polymer ?
#
loop_
_entity_poly.entity_id
_entity_poly.type
_entity_poly.pdbx_seq_one_letter_code
_entity_poly.pdbx_strand_id
1 'polypeptide(L)'
;MKLVTTKYSRFCGSTSALHLGEWCLEEHPAEGDNLIFLPKRIVSVREKIQTASECLQIAKSIFPDVVQNLNNYHGISKSHSYWKIILGLWLQNFVDVVFQRDALIRRALSEFPIYSADGIEINHPMLVADCTQDYLPQLVSQEWNSALFSEILNFRGVRVSSVGTPLARWKTSHRGSSKFIECSFLNK
;
A
#
# COMPACT_ATOMS: atom_id res chain seq x y z
N MET A 1 -4.26 -16.36 -16.17
CA MET A 1 -3.53 -16.76 -14.94
C MET A 1 -4.01 -15.93 -13.75
N LYS A 2 -3.69 -16.37 -12.53
CA LYS A 2 -4.00 -15.66 -11.28
C LYS A 2 -2.83 -14.71 -10.93
N LEU A 3 -3.13 -13.54 -10.36
CA LEU A 3 -2.10 -12.65 -9.80
C LEU A 3 -1.92 -12.88 -8.30
N VAL A 4 -0.67 -12.90 -7.88
CA VAL A 4 -0.22 -13.03 -6.50
C VAL A 4 0.62 -11.78 -6.15
N THR A 5 0.20 -11.06 -5.10
CA THR A 5 0.72 -9.71 -4.79
C THR A 5 1.48 -9.63 -3.46
N THR A 6 1.15 -10.53 -2.53
CA THR A 6 1.73 -10.68 -1.18
C THR A 6 1.63 -12.13 -0.74
N LYS A 7 2.30 -12.50 0.35
CA LYS A 7 2.25 -13.87 0.93
C LYS A 7 0.89 -14.32 1.49
N TYR A 8 -0.15 -13.48 1.39
CA TYR A 8 -1.50 -13.80 1.90
C TYR A 8 -2.44 -14.34 0.82
N SER A 9 -2.03 -14.37 -0.44
CA SER A 9 -2.76 -15.09 -1.49
C SER A 9 -2.69 -16.59 -1.25
N ARG A 10 -3.83 -17.28 -1.20
CA ARG A 10 -3.84 -18.75 -1.18
C ARG A 10 -3.66 -19.27 -2.59
N PHE A 11 -2.43 -19.69 -2.87
CA PHE A 11 -2.18 -20.53 -4.03
C PHE A 11 -2.74 -21.95 -3.76
N CYS A 12 -3.48 -22.50 -4.71
CA CYS A 12 -3.85 -23.92 -4.73
C CYS A 12 -3.25 -24.53 -6.00
N GLY A 13 -2.29 -25.44 -5.80
CA GLY A 13 -1.35 -25.94 -6.82
C GLY A 13 -1.98 -26.72 -7.98
N SER A 14 -2.61 -26.01 -8.92
CA SER A 14 -3.10 -26.56 -10.19
C SER A 14 -3.21 -25.55 -11.34
N THR A 15 -3.18 -24.24 -11.06
CA THR A 15 -3.27 -23.17 -12.08
C THR A 15 -2.00 -22.33 -12.07
N SER A 16 -1.54 -21.85 -13.23
CA SER A 16 -0.40 -20.93 -13.28
C SER A 16 -0.73 -19.57 -12.63
N ALA A 17 0.16 -19.11 -11.75
CA ALA A 17 0.07 -17.83 -11.05
C ALA A 17 1.33 -16.98 -11.27
N LEU A 18 1.11 -15.68 -11.47
CA LEU A 18 2.14 -14.66 -11.58
C LEU A 18 2.34 -13.98 -10.23
N HIS A 19 3.57 -14.02 -9.71
CA HIS A 19 3.98 -13.38 -8.47
C HIS A 19 4.61 -12.01 -8.81
N LEU A 20 4.17 -10.92 -8.16
CA LEU A 20 4.73 -9.59 -8.42
C LEU A 20 6.21 -9.44 -8.03
N GLY A 21 6.71 -10.31 -7.16
CA GLY A 21 8.11 -10.36 -6.72
C GLY A 21 8.33 -11.41 -5.63
N GLU A 22 9.57 -11.58 -5.21
CA GLU A 22 10.02 -12.58 -4.22
C GLU A 22 9.29 -12.46 -2.87
N TRP A 23 8.87 -11.26 -2.48
CA TRP A 23 8.09 -10.97 -1.25
C TRP A 23 6.69 -11.62 -1.22
N CYS A 24 6.27 -12.26 -2.31
CA CYS A 24 5.03 -13.01 -2.38
C CYS A 24 5.14 -14.46 -1.88
N LEU A 25 6.36 -14.98 -1.72
CA LEU A 25 6.56 -16.36 -1.28
C LEU A 25 6.28 -16.52 0.22
N GLU A 26 5.82 -17.71 0.59
CA GLU A 26 5.94 -18.20 1.96
C GLU A 26 7.41 -18.55 2.28
N GLU A 27 7.76 -18.63 3.55
CA GLU A 27 9.14 -18.93 4.00
C GLU A 27 9.60 -20.34 3.57
N HIS A 28 8.65 -21.24 3.29
CA HIS A 28 8.86 -22.60 2.80
C HIS A 28 7.88 -22.90 1.66
N PRO A 29 8.17 -22.50 0.41
CA PRO A 29 7.32 -22.82 -0.74
C PRO A 29 7.31 -24.34 -0.98
N ALA A 30 6.17 -24.88 -1.44
CA ALA A 30 6.06 -26.30 -1.75
C ALA A 30 6.96 -26.68 -2.93
N GLU A 31 7.70 -27.79 -2.79
CA GLU A 31 8.51 -28.33 -3.89
C GLU A 31 7.61 -28.74 -5.06
N GLY A 32 7.88 -28.20 -6.25
CA GLY A 32 7.15 -28.54 -7.49
C GLY A 32 6.19 -27.46 -8.01
N ASP A 33 5.98 -26.35 -7.28
CA ASP A 33 5.17 -25.24 -7.81
C ASP A 33 5.85 -24.55 -9.00
N ASN A 34 5.12 -24.40 -10.10
CA ASN A 34 5.54 -23.62 -11.28
C ASN A 34 5.45 -22.11 -10.99
N LEU A 35 6.43 -21.60 -10.24
CA LEU A 35 6.53 -20.20 -9.83
C LEU A 35 6.90 -19.29 -11.01
N ILE A 36 5.94 -18.52 -11.51
CA ILE A 36 6.18 -17.45 -12.49
C ILE A 36 6.27 -16.13 -11.73
N PHE A 37 7.34 -15.35 -11.97
CA PHE A 37 7.52 -14.02 -11.40
C PHE A 37 7.42 -12.94 -12.48
N LEU A 38 6.91 -11.77 -12.11
CA LEU A 38 7.02 -10.55 -12.92
C LEU A 38 8.52 -10.20 -13.03
N PRO A 39 9.13 -10.22 -14.24
CA PRO A 39 10.58 -10.07 -14.37
C PRO A 39 11.07 -8.74 -13.78
N LYS A 40 12.20 -8.71 -13.07
CA LYS A 40 12.72 -7.47 -12.48
C LYS A 40 13.10 -6.47 -13.57
N ARG A 41 12.48 -5.28 -13.55
CA ARG A 41 12.77 -4.20 -14.50
C ARG A 41 13.97 -3.37 -14.06
N ILE A 42 14.91 -3.15 -14.96
CA ILE A 42 16.00 -2.17 -14.79
C ILE A 42 15.45 -0.78 -15.13
N VAL A 43 15.56 0.16 -14.19
CA VAL A 43 15.01 1.52 -14.30
C VAL A 43 16.16 2.53 -14.28
N SER A 44 16.23 3.39 -15.30
CA SER A 44 17.29 4.40 -15.43
C SER A 44 17.19 5.51 -14.37
N VAL A 45 18.30 6.21 -14.07
CA VAL A 45 18.28 7.36 -13.16
C VAL A 45 17.32 8.45 -13.65
N ARG A 46 17.29 8.71 -14.97
CA ARG A 46 16.35 9.65 -15.61
C ARG A 46 14.90 9.26 -15.35
N GLU A 47 14.56 7.99 -15.49
CA GLU A 47 13.20 7.49 -15.27
C GLU A 47 12.79 7.57 -13.79
N LYS A 48 13.71 7.34 -12.84
CA LYS A 48 13.46 7.55 -11.40
C LYS A 48 13.15 9.01 -11.08
N ILE A 49 13.93 9.95 -11.64
CA ILE A 49 13.70 11.40 -11.46
C ILE A 49 12.36 11.81 -12.07
N GLN A 50 12.04 11.32 -13.26
CA GLN A 50 10.75 11.57 -13.92
C GLN A 50 9.58 11.05 -13.08
N THR A 51 9.67 9.82 -12.58
CA THR A 51 8.67 9.21 -11.68
C THR A 51 8.46 10.05 -10.42
N ALA A 52 9.54 10.46 -9.74
CA ALA A 52 9.45 11.30 -8.55
C ALA A 52 8.82 12.68 -8.83
N SER A 53 9.07 13.25 -10.02
CA SER A 53 8.42 14.47 -10.47
C SER A 53 6.92 14.27 -10.67
N GLU A 54 6.50 13.17 -11.31
CA GLU A 54 5.09 12.82 -11.53
C GLU A 54 4.34 12.63 -10.20
N CYS A 55 4.88 11.83 -9.27
CA CYS A 55 4.32 11.67 -7.92
C CYS A 55 4.17 13.02 -7.19
N LEU A 56 5.17 13.90 -7.28
CA LEU A 56 5.12 15.21 -6.66
C LEU A 56 4.02 16.12 -7.28
N GLN A 57 3.75 16.02 -8.58
CA GLN A 57 2.64 16.76 -9.20
C GLN A 57 1.28 16.17 -8.79
N ILE A 58 1.15 14.84 -8.73
CA ILE A 58 -0.07 14.17 -8.25
C ILE A 58 -0.37 14.62 -6.81
N ALA A 59 0.62 14.53 -5.91
CA ALA A 59 0.49 14.96 -4.52
C ALA A 59 0.09 16.45 -4.40
N LYS A 60 0.67 17.34 -5.22
CA LYS A 60 0.29 18.76 -5.26
C LYS A 60 -1.13 18.98 -5.78
N SER A 61 -1.57 18.21 -6.77
CA SER A 61 -2.88 18.40 -7.39
C SER A 61 -4.04 18.03 -6.46
N ILE A 62 -3.89 16.98 -5.64
CA ILE A 62 -4.92 16.52 -4.69
C ILE A 62 -4.84 17.20 -3.32
N PHE A 63 -3.72 17.87 -2.99
CA PHE A 63 -3.53 18.51 -1.68
C PHE A 63 -4.61 19.55 -1.30
N PRO A 64 -5.11 20.42 -2.21
CA PRO A 64 -6.19 21.35 -1.89
C PRO A 64 -7.47 20.65 -1.43
N ASP A 65 -7.84 19.55 -2.08
CA ASP A 65 -9.04 18.77 -1.73
C ASP A 65 -8.86 18.07 -0.38
N VAL A 66 -7.67 17.53 -0.10
CA VAL A 66 -7.30 16.97 1.21
C VAL A 66 -7.42 18.03 2.30
N VAL A 67 -6.90 19.24 2.07
CA VAL A 67 -7.03 20.38 3.01
C VAL A 67 -8.48 20.75 3.27
N GLN A 68 -9.31 20.82 2.23
CA GLN A 68 -10.72 21.17 2.38
C GLN A 68 -11.47 20.10 3.19
N ASN A 69 -11.25 18.82 2.89
CA ASN A 69 -11.87 17.71 3.62
C ASN A 69 -11.45 17.67 5.09
N LEU A 70 -10.18 17.93 5.41
CA LEU A 70 -9.69 17.97 6.80
C LEU A 70 -10.25 19.17 7.57
N ASN A 71 -10.28 20.35 6.96
CA ASN A 71 -10.92 21.54 7.55
C ASN A 71 -12.40 21.26 7.88
N ASN A 72 -13.14 20.67 6.92
CA ASN A 72 -14.54 20.29 7.11
C ASN A 72 -14.72 19.24 8.22
N TYR A 73 -13.91 18.17 8.21
CA TYR A 73 -13.99 17.09 9.20
C TYR A 73 -13.69 17.55 10.63
N HIS A 74 -12.70 18.45 10.80
CA HIS A 74 -12.33 18.98 12.12
C HIS A 74 -13.15 20.22 12.54
N GLY A 75 -14.00 20.77 11.67
CA GLY A 75 -14.73 22.02 11.95
C GLY A 75 -13.83 23.24 12.10
N ILE A 76 -12.66 23.26 11.44
CA ILE A 76 -11.67 24.34 11.52
C ILE A 76 -11.36 24.91 10.14
N SER A 77 -10.90 26.16 10.07
CA SER A 77 -10.46 26.80 8.83
C SER A 77 -8.97 27.12 8.90
N LYS A 78 -8.11 26.12 8.69
CA LYS A 78 -6.66 26.29 8.64
C LYS A 78 -6.15 26.41 7.20
N SER A 79 -5.03 27.11 7.03
CA SER A 79 -4.45 27.42 5.72
C SER A 79 -3.79 26.20 5.08
N HIS A 80 -3.62 26.25 3.75
CA HIS A 80 -2.85 25.26 3.00
C HIS A 80 -1.43 25.08 3.58
N SER A 81 -0.75 26.17 3.97
CA SER A 81 0.59 26.11 4.57
C SER A 81 0.62 25.42 5.94
N TYR A 82 -0.42 25.59 6.77
CA TYR A 82 -0.55 24.89 8.06
C TYR A 82 -0.60 23.38 7.84
N TRP A 83 -1.52 22.92 6.99
CA TRP A 83 -1.65 21.50 6.67
C TRP A 83 -0.41 20.93 5.96
N LYS A 84 0.29 21.73 5.16
CA LYS A 84 1.51 21.31 4.47
C LYS A 84 2.63 20.95 5.44
N ILE A 85 2.72 21.63 6.58
CA ILE A 85 3.67 21.29 7.66
C ILE A 85 3.32 19.94 8.29
N ILE A 86 2.04 19.66 8.50
CA ILE A 86 1.57 18.44 9.19
C ILE A 86 1.58 17.21 8.27
N LEU A 87 1.09 17.36 7.03
CA LEU A 87 0.76 16.24 6.14
C LEU A 87 1.50 16.24 4.80
N GLY A 88 2.26 17.30 4.47
CA GLY A 88 2.89 17.42 3.15
C GLY A 88 3.82 16.24 2.81
N LEU A 89 4.69 15.86 3.74
CA LEU A 89 5.58 14.70 3.58
C LEU A 89 4.81 13.37 3.63
N TRP A 90 3.78 13.26 4.48
CA TRP A 90 2.97 12.05 4.58
C TRP A 90 2.23 11.76 3.26
N LEU A 91 1.58 12.77 2.69
CA LEU A 91 0.84 12.62 1.42
C LEU A 91 1.79 12.33 0.26
N GLN A 92 2.97 12.97 0.21
CA GLN A 92 3.97 12.67 -0.81
C GLN A 92 4.40 11.20 -0.74
N ASN A 93 4.77 10.70 0.45
CA ASN A 93 5.14 9.30 0.66
C ASN A 93 3.98 8.34 0.31
N PHE A 94 2.74 8.71 0.61
CA PHE A 94 1.55 7.94 0.24
C PHE A 94 1.38 7.85 -1.28
N VAL A 95 1.47 8.97 -2.00
CA VAL A 95 1.38 9.00 -3.46
C VAL A 95 2.53 8.21 -4.10
N ASP A 96 3.76 8.37 -3.62
CA ASP A 96 4.93 7.59 -4.11
C ASP A 96 4.69 6.07 -3.98
N VAL A 97 4.14 5.64 -2.85
CA VAL A 97 3.85 4.24 -2.57
C VAL A 97 2.71 3.71 -3.45
N VAL A 98 1.57 4.42 -3.51
CA VAL A 98 0.42 4.05 -4.36
C VAL A 98 0.85 3.95 -5.82
N PHE A 99 1.60 4.94 -6.33
CA PHE A 99 2.11 4.95 -7.70
C PHE A 99 2.99 3.74 -8.01
N GLN A 100 3.90 3.37 -7.09
CA GLN A 100 4.75 2.19 -7.27
C GLN A 100 3.94 0.88 -7.34
N ARG A 101 2.93 0.70 -6.47
CA ARG A 101 2.08 -0.50 -6.50
C ARG A 101 1.23 -0.53 -7.75
N ASP A 102 0.67 0.61 -8.16
CA ASP A 102 -0.09 0.73 -9.40
C ASP A 102 0.76 0.45 -10.65
N ALA A 103 2.01 0.92 -10.69
CA ALA A 103 2.92 0.64 -11.78
C ALA A 103 3.24 -0.87 -11.91
N LEU A 104 3.38 -1.59 -10.79
CA LEU A 104 3.52 -3.05 -10.79
C LEU A 104 2.26 -3.75 -11.33
N ILE A 105 1.07 -3.35 -10.87
CA ILE A 105 -0.20 -3.91 -11.34
C ILE A 105 -0.39 -3.62 -12.83
N ARG A 106 -0.26 -2.36 -13.29
CA ARG A 106 -0.36 -2.00 -14.71
C ARG A 106 0.53 -2.87 -15.59
N ARG A 107 1.77 -3.06 -15.17
CA ARG A 107 2.75 -3.87 -15.90
C ARG A 107 2.36 -5.34 -15.96
N ALA A 108 1.94 -5.92 -14.84
CA ALA A 108 1.47 -7.31 -14.80
C ALA A 108 0.24 -7.52 -15.70
N LEU A 109 -0.70 -6.58 -15.70
CA LEU A 109 -1.90 -6.61 -16.57
C LEU A 109 -1.58 -6.39 -18.06
N SER A 110 -0.50 -5.69 -18.39
CA SER A 110 -0.08 -5.47 -19.79
C SER A 110 0.80 -6.59 -20.36
N GLU A 111 1.59 -7.26 -19.52
CA GLU A 111 2.53 -8.32 -19.93
C GLU A 111 1.91 -9.73 -19.87
N PHE A 112 0.85 -9.93 -19.07
CA PHE A 112 0.27 -11.26 -18.80
C PHE A 112 -1.26 -11.26 -18.83
N PRO A 113 -1.91 -12.36 -19.26
CA PRO A 113 -3.36 -12.48 -19.26
C PRO A 113 -3.86 -12.81 -17.84
N ILE A 114 -4.00 -11.78 -17.01
CA ILE A 114 -4.48 -11.87 -15.62
C ILE A 114 -6.01 -11.77 -15.60
N TYR A 115 -6.68 -12.71 -14.91
CA TYR A 115 -8.14 -12.77 -14.84
C TYR A 115 -8.70 -12.55 -13.42
N SER A 116 -7.87 -12.77 -12.40
CA SER A 116 -8.24 -12.69 -10.99
C SER A 116 -7.01 -12.53 -10.12
N ALA A 117 -7.20 -12.05 -8.91
CA ALA A 117 -6.20 -12.04 -7.84
C ALA A 117 -6.82 -12.57 -6.54
N ASP A 118 -5.96 -12.95 -5.60
CA ASP A 118 -6.38 -13.00 -4.18
C ASP A 118 -6.03 -11.68 -3.50
N GLY A 119 -6.83 -11.34 -2.50
CA GLY A 119 -6.58 -10.23 -1.60
C GLY A 119 -7.08 -10.55 -0.20
N ILE A 120 -6.71 -9.69 0.73
CA ILE A 120 -7.30 -9.69 2.07
C ILE A 120 -8.60 -8.90 2.05
N GLU A 121 -9.61 -9.35 2.78
CA GLU A 121 -10.80 -8.55 3.07
C GLU A 121 -10.42 -7.30 3.88
N ILE A 122 -10.69 -6.12 3.34
CA ILE A 122 -10.17 -4.85 3.88
C ILE A 122 -11.05 -4.35 5.02
N ASN A 123 -10.46 -4.17 6.20
CA ASN A 123 -11.07 -3.47 7.32
C ASN A 123 -10.36 -2.12 7.54
N HIS A 124 -10.79 -1.07 6.82
CA HIS A 124 -10.12 0.26 6.77
C HIS A 124 -9.82 1.00 8.09
N PRO A 125 -10.46 0.74 9.26
CA PRO A 125 -10.02 1.27 10.55
C PRO A 125 -8.76 0.60 11.12
N MET A 126 -8.41 -0.54 10.55
CA MET A 126 -7.07 -1.11 10.53
C MET A 126 -6.40 -0.60 9.24
N LEU A 127 -5.07 -0.70 9.07
CA LEU A 127 -4.32 -0.06 7.96
C LEU A 127 -4.24 1.48 8.01
N VAL A 128 -5.07 2.18 8.80
CA VAL A 128 -4.83 3.58 9.19
C VAL A 128 -3.80 3.61 10.31
N ALA A 129 -2.75 4.41 10.10
CA ALA A 129 -1.73 4.72 11.09
C ALA A 129 -2.21 5.84 12.03
N ASP A 130 -1.94 5.69 13.33
CA ASP A 130 -2.29 6.70 14.33
C ASP A 130 -1.37 7.94 14.21
N CYS A 131 -0.11 7.78 13.76
CA CYS A 131 0.78 8.88 13.37
C CYS A 131 1.78 8.51 12.25
N THR A 132 2.56 9.50 11.78
CA THR A 132 3.61 9.30 10.76
C THR A 132 4.69 8.27 11.17
N GLN A 133 4.98 8.15 12.46
CA GLN A 133 5.95 7.17 12.96
C GLN A 133 5.42 5.73 12.81
N ASP A 134 4.13 5.51 13.02
CA ASP A 134 3.48 4.20 12.84
C ASP A 134 3.23 3.87 11.36
N TYR A 135 3.17 4.90 10.51
CA TYR A 135 2.95 4.76 9.08
C TYR A 135 4.15 4.16 8.33
N LEU A 136 5.38 4.59 8.64
CA LEU A 136 6.57 4.13 7.91
C LEU A 136 6.79 2.60 7.97
N PRO A 137 6.61 1.90 9.12
CA PRO A 137 6.64 0.45 9.17
C PRO A 137 5.52 -0.23 8.36
N GLN A 138 4.34 0.39 8.27
CA GLN A 138 3.20 -0.19 7.54
C GLN A 138 3.46 -0.28 6.04
N LEU A 139 4.25 0.63 5.46
CA LEU A 139 4.63 0.63 4.05
C LEU A 139 5.29 -0.67 3.56
N VAL A 140 5.93 -1.42 4.47
CA VAL A 140 6.56 -2.72 4.20
C VAL A 140 5.80 -3.90 4.80
N SER A 141 4.71 -3.65 5.55
CA SER A 141 3.87 -4.71 6.11
C SER A 141 3.08 -5.44 5.02
N GLN A 142 2.95 -6.75 5.16
CA GLN A 142 2.33 -7.61 4.13
C GLN A 142 0.81 -7.40 4.08
N GLU A 143 0.21 -7.09 5.23
CA GLU A 143 -1.23 -6.80 5.39
C GLU A 143 -1.61 -5.51 4.67
N TRP A 144 -0.86 -4.42 4.90
CA TRP A 144 -1.11 -3.12 4.27
C TRP A 144 -0.85 -3.15 2.78
N ASN A 145 0.23 -3.79 2.33
CA ASN A 145 0.47 -3.97 0.89
C ASN A 145 -0.63 -4.83 0.24
N SER A 146 -1.11 -5.89 0.89
CA SER A 146 -2.18 -6.73 0.34
C SER A 146 -3.49 -5.97 0.16
N ALA A 147 -3.87 -5.17 1.16
CA ALA A 147 -5.04 -4.31 1.07
C ALA A 147 -4.89 -3.23 -0.03
N LEU A 148 -3.76 -2.52 -0.09
CA LEU A 148 -3.52 -1.54 -1.15
C LEU A 148 -3.55 -2.17 -2.55
N PHE A 149 -2.94 -3.35 -2.73
CA PHE A 149 -3.01 -4.06 -4.01
C PHE A 149 -4.45 -4.44 -4.35
N SER A 150 -5.26 -4.85 -3.36
CA SER A 150 -6.67 -5.20 -3.55
C SER A 150 -7.50 -3.99 -3.98
N GLU A 151 -7.30 -2.80 -3.38
CA GLU A 151 -7.90 -1.55 -3.84
C GLU A 151 -7.54 -1.21 -5.28
N ILE A 152 -6.25 -1.26 -5.62
CA ILE A 152 -5.76 -0.96 -6.98
C ILE A 152 -6.34 -1.95 -8.01
N LEU A 153 -6.46 -3.23 -7.66
CA LEU A 153 -7.04 -4.26 -8.52
C LEU A 153 -8.55 -4.06 -8.72
N ASN A 154 -9.29 -3.76 -7.65
CA ASN A 154 -10.71 -3.43 -7.70
C ASN A 154 -10.97 -2.17 -8.56
N PHE A 155 -10.19 -1.11 -8.36
CA PHE A 155 -10.24 0.11 -9.18
C PHE A 155 -9.99 -0.18 -10.69
N ARG A 156 -9.20 -1.21 -10.99
CA ARG A 156 -8.90 -1.66 -12.36
C ARG A 156 -9.87 -2.72 -12.89
N GLY A 157 -10.94 -3.05 -12.16
CA GLY A 157 -11.95 -4.04 -12.55
C GLY A 157 -11.46 -5.49 -12.50
N VAL A 158 -10.32 -5.77 -11.86
CA VAL A 158 -9.82 -7.14 -11.68
C VAL A 158 -10.51 -7.76 -10.46
N ARG A 159 -11.11 -8.94 -10.63
CA ARG A 159 -11.78 -9.64 -9.53
C ARG A 159 -10.78 -10.07 -8.46
N VAL A 160 -10.87 -9.46 -7.29
CA VAL A 160 -10.17 -9.89 -6.08
C VAL A 160 -11.04 -10.88 -5.31
N SER A 161 -10.50 -12.06 -4.99
CA SER A 161 -11.14 -13.02 -4.08
C SER A 161 -10.63 -12.78 -2.67
N SER A 162 -11.53 -12.43 -1.75
CA SER A 162 -11.20 -12.18 -0.35
C SER A 162 -10.85 -13.49 0.37
N VAL A 163 -9.58 -13.64 0.73
CA VAL A 163 -9.13 -14.69 1.63
C VAL A 163 -9.26 -14.16 3.06
N GLY A 164 -10.17 -14.72 3.84
CA GLY A 164 -10.37 -14.30 5.23
C GLY A 164 -9.09 -14.42 6.05
N THR A 165 -8.63 -13.31 6.64
CA THR A 165 -7.47 -13.28 7.53
C THR A 165 -7.86 -12.78 8.93
N PRO A 166 -7.22 -13.28 10.00
CA PRO A 166 -7.48 -12.84 11.37
C PRO A 166 -6.78 -11.50 11.65
N LEU A 167 -7.33 -10.42 11.09
CA LEU A 167 -6.84 -9.04 11.24
C LEU A 167 -6.65 -8.60 12.70
N ALA A 168 -7.33 -9.27 13.65
CA ALA A 168 -7.25 -9.05 15.10
C ALA A 168 -5.82 -8.95 15.69
N ARG A 169 -4.79 -9.50 15.03
CA ARG A 169 -3.39 -9.43 15.51
C ARG A 169 -2.61 -8.16 15.12
N TRP A 170 -3.13 -7.33 14.21
CA TRP A 170 -2.35 -6.24 13.60
C TRP A 170 -2.10 -5.02 14.53
N LYS A 171 -3.15 -4.56 15.26
CA LYS A 171 -2.98 -3.46 16.25
C LYS A 171 -2.31 -3.91 17.55
N THR A 172 -2.20 -5.21 17.82
CA THR A 172 -1.56 -5.72 19.05
C THR A 172 -0.04 -5.80 18.97
N SER A 173 0.55 -6.04 17.80
CA SER A 173 2.02 -6.11 17.66
C SER A 173 2.69 -4.74 17.74
N HIS A 174 2.08 -3.71 17.13
CA HIS A 174 2.64 -2.35 17.07
C HIS A 174 2.52 -1.58 18.39
N ARG A 175 1.66 -2.01 19.34
CA ARG A 175 1.59 -1.44 20.69
C ARG A 175 2.73 -1.88 21.62
N GLY A 176 3.56 -2.85 21.21
CA GLY A 176 4.55 -3.49 22.09
C GLY A 176 5.95 -2.86 22.13
N SER A 177 6.33 -2.02 21.17
CA SER A 177 7.73 -1.56 20.99
C SER A 177 7.96 -0.07 21.25
N SER A 178 6.92 0.77 21.22
CA SER A 178 7.01 2.18 21.60
C SER A 178 7.06 2.34 23.12
N LYS A 179 8.26 2.33 23.71
CA LYS A 179 8.45 2.92 25.04
C LYS A 179 8.03 4.39 24.97
N PHE A 180 7.00 4.73 25.73
CA PHE A 180 6.46 6.07 25.83
C PHE A 180 7.56 7.08 26.17
N ILE A 181 7.70 8.11 25.33
CA ILE A 181 8.09 9.44 25.79
C ILE A 181 6.80 10.24 25.83
N GLU A 182 6.25 10.44 27.03
CA GLU A 182 5.11 11.34 27.22
C GLU A 182 5.56 12.76 26.89
N CYS A 183 5.15 13.27 25.74
CA CYS A 183 5.38 14.67 25.38
C CYS A 183 4.26 15.52 26.02
N SER A 184 4.43 15.84 27.30
CA SER A 184 3.45 16.56 28.12
C SER A 184 3.41 18.07 27.82
N PHE A 185 2.87 18.43 26.65
CA PHE A 185 2.45 19.78 26.28
C PHE A 185 1.14 19.65 25.49
N LEU A 186 0.03 20.32 25.81
CA LEU A 186 -0.15 21.58 26.53
C LEU A 186 -1.32 21.50 27.52
N ASN A 187 -1.15 22.07 28.71
CA ASN A 187 -2.25 22.44 29.61
C ASN A 187 -1.92 23.79 30.27
N LYS A 188 -2.23 24.87 29.56
CA LYS A 188 -2.48 26.26 30.02
C LYS A 188 -2.69 27.17 28.81
#